data_AF-A0A3M1ZXZ2-F1
#
_entry.id   AF-A0A3M1ZXZ2-F1
#
_cell.length_a   1.000
_cell.length_b   1.000
_cell.length_c   1.000
_cell.angle_alpha   90.00
_cell.angle_beta   90.00
_cell.angle_gamma   90.00
#
_symmetry.space_group_name_H-M   'P 1'
#
loop_
_entity.id
_entity.type
_entity.pdbx_description
1 polymer ?
#
loop_
_entity_poly.entity_id
_entity_poly.type
_entity_poly.pdbx_seq_one_letter_code
_entity_poly.pdbx_strand_id
1 'polypeptide(L)'
;IAFANCFVTALVTDDFEGRFDPSRVDALEAMHASWADDTTTMLHDTGAVLANPEVFAAKVVWDFWVYWAFACQYFFQGLYRLTGEEHEVFAHIGRAFYERNAKAQRIFRTWAMAADRRVRRAFVGAPLFPSFAAERHLDLVPGKSPEETRALFVRLLDEADEILDEIAGRALRTVAPSDAARLRAAWVDEGLVRPATSSRLAVEKMRGGARRKALGGVARDVERILGRLDADASSLATAWGAPAGGQA
;
A
#
# COMPACT_ATOMS: atom_id res chain seq x y z
N ILE A 1 5.23 1.35 -17.75
CA ILE A 1 4.27 1.32 -18.88
C ILE A 1 4.01 2.78 -19.26
N ALA A 2 4.03 3.15 -20.54
CA ALA A 2 3.67 4.51 -20.94
C ALA A 2 2.13 4.62 -20.98
N PHE A 3 1.52 4.94 -19.85
CA PHE A 3 0.06 4.92 -19.65
C PHE A 3 -0.70 5.76 -20.68
N ALA A 4 -0.24 7.01 -20.91
CA ALA A 4 -0.83 7.89 -21.92
C ALA A 4 -0.82 7.28 -23.33
N ASN A 5 0.24 6.56 -23.71
CA ASN A 5 0.33 5.94 -25.03
C ASN A 5 -0.75 4.86 -25.19
N CYS A 6 -1.07 4.10 -24.14
CA CYS A 6 -2.15 3.11 -24.20
C CYS A 6 -3.51 3.77 -24.44
N PHE A 7 -3.77 4.93 -23.81
CA PHE A 7 -5.02 5.67 -23.97
C PHE A 7 -5.16 6.25 -25.37
N VAL A 8 -4.13 6.96 -25.84
CA VAL A 8 -4.11 7.53 -27.19
C VAL A 8 -4.24 6.44 -28.24
N THR A 9 -3.53 5.31 -28.07
CA THR A 9 -3.63 4.18 -29.01
C THR A 9 -5.06 3.62 -29.05
N ALA A 10 -5.71 3.45 -27.89
CA ALA A 10 -7.09 2.96 -27.85
C ALA A 10 -8.07 3.91 -28.56
N LEU A 11 -7.96 5.21 -28.31
CA LEU A 11 -8.82 6.23 -28.93
C LEU A 11 -8.62 6.29 -30.45
N VAL A 12 -7.37 6.25 -30.92
CA VAL A 12 -7.05 6.20 -32.36
C VAL A 12 -7.58 4.92 -33.00
N THR A 13 -7.43 3.78 -32.32
CA THR A 13 -8.01 2.50 -32.79
C THR A 13 -9.53 2.60 -32.91
N ASP A 14 -10.23 3.14 -31.91
CA ASP A 14 -11.68 3.31 -31.97
C ASP A 14 -12.12 4.24 -33.11
N ASP A 15 -11.36 5.30 -33.41
CA ASP A 15 -11.62 6.21 -34.55
C ASP A 15 -11.44 5.50 -35.90
N PHE A 16 -10.34 4.76 -36.09
CA PHE A 16 -10.14 3.96 -37.29
C PHE A 16 -11.23 2.91 -37.52
N GLU A 17 -11.81 2.38 -36.45
CA GLU A 17 -12.88 1.39 -36.51
C GLU A 17 -14.29 1.99 -36.52
N GLY A 18 -14.41 3.33 -36.53
CA GLY A 18 -15.70 4.04 -36.55
C GLY A 18 -16.51 3.92 -35.25
N ARG A 19 -15.85 3.59 -34.13
CA ARG A 19 -16.44 3.46 -32.78
C ARG A 19 -16.03 4.59 -31.83
N PHE A 20 -15.42 5.65 -32.35
CA PHE A 20 -14.99 6.78 -31.53
C PHE A 20 -16.16 7.41 -30.79
N ASP A 21 -15.95 7.62 -29.50
CA ASP A 21 -16.87 8.30 -28.61
C ASP A 21 -16.11 9.43 -27.90
N PRO A 22 -16.46 10.71 -28.15
CA PRO A 22 -15.84 11.84 -27.48
C PRO A 22 -15.85 11.74 -25.95
N SER A 23 -16.86 11.12 -25.35
CA SER A 23 -16.95 10.97 -23.89
C SER A 23 -15.83 10.09 -23.31
N ARG A 24 -15.25 9.19 -24.11
CA ARG A 24 -14.07 8.39 -23.72
C ARG A 24 -12.83 9.25 -23.53
N VAL A 25 -12.71 10.35 -24.27
CA VAL A 25 -11.58 11.28 -24.14
C VAL A 25 -11.60 11.88 -22.74
N ASP A 26 -12.75 12.40 -22.31
CA ASP A 26 -12.91 13.01 -20.99
C ASP A 26 -12.67 11.99 -19.86
N ALA A 27 -13.20 10.77 -20.00
CA ALA A 27 -13.01 9.71 -19.01
C ALA A 27 -11.53 9.28 -18.87
N LEU A 28 -10.83 9.11 -19.99
CA LEU A 28 -9.41 8.72 -19.99
C LEU A 28 -8.50 9.87 -19.54
N GLU A 29 -8.83 11.11 -19.89
CA GLU A 29 -8.13 12.31 -19.40
C GLU A 29 -8.27 12.44 -17.88
N ALA A 30 -9.48 12.28 -17.34
CA ALA A 30 -9.70 12.30 -15.89
C ALA A 30 -8.89 11.21 -15.16
N MET A 31 -8.85 10.00 -15.73
CA MET A 31 -8.00 8.92 -15.20
C MET A 31 -6.51 9.30 -15.28
N HIS A 32 -6.05 9.82 -16.40
CA HIS A 32 -4.65 10.22 -16.59
C HIS A 32 -4.22 11.32 -15.62
N ALA A 33 -5.05 12.37 -15.47
CA ALA A 33 -4.83 13.45 -14.50
C ALA A 33 -4.73 12.90 -13.07
N SER A 34 -5.64 12.00 -12.68
CA SER A 34 -5.60 11.39 -11.34
C SER A 34 -4.31 10.60 -11.08
N TRP A 35 -3.74 9.94 -12.09
CA TRP A 35 -2.42 9.30 -11.96
C TRP A 35 -1.26 10.29 -11.89
N ALA A 36 -1.34 11.40 -12.60
CA ALA A 36 -0.31 12.44 -12.52
C ALA A 36 -0.28 13.04 -11.10
N ASP A 37 -1.44 13.27 -10.50
CA ASP A 37 -1.58 13.73 -9.11
C ASP A 37 -1.07 12.69 -8.11
N ASP A 38 -1.40 11.41 -8.30
CA ASP A 38 -0.92 10.31 -7.44
C ASP A 38 0.61 10.14 -7.53
N THR A 39 1.17 10.21 -8.75
CA THR A 39 2.62 10.17 -8.98
C THR A 39 3.31 11.36 -8.33
N THR A 40 2.72 12.55 -8.44
CA THR A 40 3.24 13.75 -7.76
C THR A 40 3.23 13.56 -6.25
N THR A 41 2.14 13.03 -5.69
CA THR A 41 2.02 12.72 -4.24
C THR A 41 3.07 11.71 -3.77
N MET A 42 3.40 10.73 -4.61
CA MET A 42 4.43 9.72 -4.37
C MET A 42 5.85 10.30 -4.34
N LEU A 43 6.14 11.32 -5.15
CA LEU A 43 7.47 11.92 -5.31
C LEU A 43 7.68 13.16 -4.44
N HIS A 44 6.61 13.88 -4.09
CA HIS A 44 6.65 15.12 -3.33
C HIS A 44 7.11 14.91 -1.87
N ASP A 45 7.97 15.81 -1.39
CA ASP A 45 8.53 15.82 -0.03
C ASP A 45 9.14 14.49 0.44
N THR A 46 9.75 13.75 -0.49
CA THR A 46 10.33 12.43 -0.21
C THR A 46 11.76 12.46 0.33
N GLY A 47 12.42 13.62 0.39
CA GLY A 47 13.84 13.71 0.76
C GLY A 47 14.18 13.03 2.10
N ALA A 48 13.35 13.24 3.14
CA ALA A 48 13.55 12.58 4.43
C ALA A 48 13.33 11.06 4.36
N VAL A 49 12.38 10.61 3.53
CA VAL A 49 12.10 9.19 3.30
C VAL A 49 13.29 8.52 2.62
N LEU A 50 13.80 9.12 1.53
CA LEU A 50 14.96 8.61 0.79
C LEU A 50 16.23 8.57 1.65
N ALA A 51 16.37 9.49 2.60
CA ALA A 51 17.51 9.54 3.51
C ALA A 51 17.44 8.51 4.66
N ASN A 52 16.28 7.88 4.90
CA ASN A 52 16.12 6.88 5.96
C ASN A 52 15.94 5.47 5.35
N PRO A 53 16.93 4.58 5.46
CA PRO A 53 16.88 3.25 4.83
C PRO A 53 15.70 2.38 5.28
N GLU A 54 15.25 2.50 6.53
CA GLU A 54 14.14 1.70 7.04
C GLU A 54 12.81 2.18 6.46
N VAL A 55 12.59 3.50 6.46
CA VAL A 55 11.36 4.09 5.89
C VAL A 55 11.35 3.90 4.38
N PHE A 56 12.49 4.11 3.72
CA PHE A 56 12.63 3.90 2.29
C PHE A 56 12.30 2.46 1.89
N ALA A 57 12.78 1.47 2.65
CA ALA A 57 12.45 0.08 2.37
C ALA A 57 10.95 -0.21 2.49
N ALA A 58 10.29 0.31 3.53
CA ALA A 58 8.84 0.18 3.68
C ALA A 58 8.08 0.85 2.52
N LYS A 59 8.52 2.04 2.11
CA LYS A 59 7.97 2.75 0.95
C LYS A 59 8.13 1.93 -0.33
N VAL A 60 9.31 1.36 -0.58
CA VAL A 60 9.56 0.53 -1.77
C VAL A 60 8.60 -0.65 -1.82
N VAL A 61 8.39 -1.35 -0.70
CA VAL A 61 7.44 -2.46 -0.62
C VAL A 61 6.02 -2.02 -0.98
N TRP A 62 5.58 -0.90 -0.42
CA TRP A 62 4.27 -0.32 -0.71
C TRP A 62 4.12 0.10 -2.18
N ASP A 63 5.08 0.88 -2.70
CA ASP A 63 5.03 1.43 -4.05
C ASP A 63 5.00 0.31 -5.11
N PHE A 64 5.80 -0.75 -4.93
CA PHE A 64 5.74 -1.92 -5.82
C PHE A 64 4.41 -2.66 -5.71
N TRP A 65 3.91 -2.85 -4.48
CA TRP A 65 2.65 -3.52 -4.27
C TRP A 65 1.49 -2.75 -4.93
N VAL A 66 1.34 -1.44 -4.68
CA VAL A 66 0.22 -0.66 -5.21
C VAL A 66 0.29 -0.53 -6.74
N TYR A 67 1.50 -0.41 -7.29
CA TYR A 67 1.72 -0.40 -8.73
C TYR A 67 1.24 -1.70 -9.40
N TRP A 68 1.54 -2.86 -8.82
CA TRP A 68 1.07 -4.14 -9.33
C TRP A 68 -0.38 -4.45 -8.98
N ALA A 69 -0.86 -4.01 -7.81
CA ALA A 69 -2.21 -4.26 -7.32
C ALA A 69 -3.27 -3.56 -8.15
N PHE A 70 -3.01 -2.34 -8.61
CA PHE A 70 -4.00 -1.55 -9.37
C PHE A 70 -3.49 -1.12 -10.75
N ALA A 71 -2.43 -0.31 -10.81
CA ALA A 71 -2.05 0.35 -12.06
C ALA A 71 -1.73 -0.66 -13.17
N CYS A 72 -0.91 -1.68 -12.89
CA CYS A 72 -0.64 -2.73 -13.87
C CYS A 72 -1.89 -3.57 -14.20
N GLN A 73 -2.70 -3.95 -13.22
CA GLN A 73 -3.93 -4.72 -13.48
C GLN A 73 -4.87 -3.99 -14.43
N TYR A 74 -5.03 -2.67 -14.24
CA TYR A 74 -5.86 -1.84 -15.10
C TYR A 74 -5.45 -1.91 -16.59
N PHE A 75 -4.15 -2.02 -16.88
CA PHE A 75 -3.66 -2.19 -18.25
C PHE A 75 -3.64 -3.63 -18.73
N PHE A 76 -3.14 -4.55 -17.91
CA PHE A 76 -2.98 -5.96 -18.29
C PHE A 76 -4.32 -6.67 -18.51
N GLN A 77 -5.36 -6.29 -17.74
CA GLN A 77 -6.72 -6.78 -17.94
C GLN A 77 -7.52 -5.94 -18.94
N GLY A 78 -6.90 -4.93 -19.58
CA GLY A 78 -7.53 -4.14 -20.64
C GLY A 78 -8.67 -3.23 -20.18
N LEU A 79 -8.74 -2.87 -18.90
CA LEU A 79 -9.84 -2.10 -18.31
C LEU A 79 -9.98 -0.70 -18.94
N TYR A 80 -8.88 -0.12 -19.41
CA TYR A 80 -8.88 1.15 -20.14
C TYR A 80 -9.63 1.12 -21.47
N ARG A 81 -9.96 -0.07 -21.99
CA ARG A 81 -10.75 -0.21 -23.23
C ARG A 81 -12.25 -0.17 -22.97
N LEU A 82 -12.68 -0.42 -21.73
CA LEU A 82 -14.08 -0.38 -21.32
C LEU A 82 -14.68 1.01 -21.52
N THR A 83 -16.01 1.09 -21.63
CA THR A 83 -16.77 2.33 -21.91
C THR A 83 -17.90 2.53 -20.91
N GLY A 84 -18.35 3.77 -20.76
CA GLY A 84 -19.56 4.11 -19.99
C GLY A 84 -19.48 3.64 -18.54
N GLU A 85 -20.61 3.17 -18.00
CA GLU A 85 -20.75 2.74 -16.61
C GLU A 85 -19.74 1.66 -16.20
N GLU A 86 -19.38 0.76 -17.12
CA GLU A 86 -18.43 -0.32 -16.82
C GLU A 86 -17.02 0.22 -16.53
N HIS A 87 -16.59 1.25 -17.29
CA HIS A 87 -15.32 1.93 -17.04
C HIS A 87 -15.36 2.78 -15.76
N GLU A 88 -16.49 3.45 -15.50
CA GLU A 88 -16.67 4.29 -14.31
C GLU A 88 -16.49 3.52 -13.00
N VAL A 89 -16.90 2.25 -12.97
CA VAL A 89 -16.67 1.35 -11.82
C VAL A 89 -15.19 1.25 -11.51
N PHE A 90 -14.33 1.07 -12.52
CA PHE A 90 -12.89 0.96 -12.31
C PHE A 90 -12.22 2.31 -12.04
N ALA A 91 -12.75 3.40 -12.58
CA ALA A 91 -12.34 4.75 -12.20
C ALA A 91 -12.62 5.04 -10.72
N HIS A 92 -13.77 4.61 -10.20
CA HIS A 92 -14.09 4.73 -8.77
C HIS A 92 -13.13 3.90 -7.91
N ILE A 93 -12.86 2.66 -8.30
CA ILE A 93 -11.89 1.80 -7.59
C ILE A 93 -10.49 2.42 -7.60
N GLY A 94 -10.06 2.99 -8.73
CA GLY A 94 -8.77 3.67 -8.84
C GLY A 94 -8.62 4.81 -7.85
N ARG A 95 -9.65 5.64 -7.70
CA ARG A 95 -9.68 6.69 -6.66
C ARG A 95 -9.48 6.12 -5.25
N ALA A 96 -10.13 5.01 -4.94
CA ALA A 96 -9.95 4.36 -3.64
C ALA A 96 -8.50 3.90 -3.42
N PHE A 97 -7.81 3.39 -4.45
CA PHE A 97 -6.38 3.06 -4.37
C PHE A 97 -5.51 4.31 -4.16
N TYR A 98 -5.76 5.41 -4.88
CA TYR A 98 -4.99 6.64 -4.71
C TYR A 98 -5.17 7.25 -3.32
N GLU A 99 -6.37 7.15 -2.74
CA GLU A 99 -6.59 7.55 -1.35
C GLU A 99 -5.70 6.76 -0.39
N ARG A 100 -5.58 5.43 -0.56
CA ARG A 100 -4.69 4.61 0.27
C ARG A 100 -3.23 4.94 0.00
N ASN A 101 -2.86 5.19 -1.26
CA ASN A 101 -1.51 5.62 -1.58
C ASN A 101 -1.18 6.95 -0.88
N ALA A 102 -2.06 7.94 -0.95
CA ALA A 102 -1.86 9.21 -0.26
C ALA A 102 -1.70 9.04 1.27
N LYS A 103 -2.48 8.15 1.90
CA LYS A 103 -2.30 7.76 3.31
C LYS A 103 -0.90 7.17 3.56
N ALA A 104 -0.48 6.20 2.74
CA ALA A 104 0.83 5.58 2.83
C ALA A 104 1.97 6.60 2.71
N GLN A 105 1.92 7.47 1.69
CA GLN A 105 2.94 8.51 1.49
C GLN A 105 3.00 9.47 2.69
N ARG A 106 1.86 9.80 3.30
CA ARG A 106 1.82 10.61 4.53
C ARG A 106 2.42 9.89 5.74
N ILE A 107 2.13 8.60 5.91
CA ILE A 107 2.74 7.77 6.96
C ILE A 107 4.27 7.74 6.77
N PHE A 108 4.78 7.49 5.55
CA PHE A 108 6.21 7.46 5.30
C PHE A 108 6.89 8.80 5.60
N ARG A 109 6.32 9.93 5.15
CA ARG A 109 6.88 11.26 5.42
C ARG A 109 6.94 11.55 6.92
N THR A 110 5.83 11.36 7.62
CA THR A 110 5.75 11.66 9.06
C THR A 110 6.57 10.70 9.92
N TRP A 111 6.67 9.43 9.52
CA TRP A 111 7.59 8.46 10.12
C TRP A 111 9.06 8.88 9.90
N ALA A 112 9.47 9.22 8.67
CA ALA A 112 10.83 9.63 8.37
C ALA A 112 11.28 10.88 9.15
N MET A 113 10.37 11.81 9.39
CA MET A 113 10.65 13.00 10.21
C MET A 113 10.89 12.68 11.68
N ALA A 114 10.25 11.64 12.22
CA ALA A 114 10.38 11.21 13.61
C ALA A 114 11.44 10.11 13.81
N ALA A 115 11.84 9.43 12.75
CA ALA A 115 12.77 8.33 12.81
C ALA A 115 14.19 8.80 13.13
N ASP A 116 14.90 8.01 13.94
CA ASP A 116 16.33 8.20 14.16
C ASP A 116 17.07 8.06 12.82
N ARG A 117 17.98 9.00 12.55
CA ARG A 117 18.81 9.00 11.34
C ARG A 117 19.95 7.99 11.40
N ARG A 118 20.20 7.39 12.57
CA ARG A 118 21.19 6.31 12.71
C ARG A 118 20.75 5.10 11.90
N VAL A 119 21.63 4.68 10.98
CA VAL A 119 21.42 3.49 10.17
C VAL A 119 21.52 2.26 11.07
N ARG A 120 20.38 1.70 11.47
CA ARG A 120 20.31 0.45 12.26
C ARG A 120 20.58 -0.79 11.40
N ARG A 121 20.26 -0.71 10.10
CA ARG A 121 20.43 -1.81 9.15
C ARG A 121 20.94 -1.27 7.82
N ALA A 122 22.10 -1.75 7.39
CA ALA A 122 22.76 -1.29 6.16
C ALA A 122 22.08 -1.80 4.87
N PHE A 123 21.29 -2.88 4.96
CA PHE A 123 20.65 -3.50 3.79
C PHE A 123 19.27 -4.08 4.14
N VAL A 124 18.25 -3.69 3.37
CA VAL A 124 16.94 -4.34 3.33
C VAL A 124 16.79 -4.97 1.95
N GLY A 125 16.60 -6.29 1.93
CA GLY A 125 16.46 -7.04 0.68
C GLY A 125 15.12 -6.77 0.00
N ALA A 126 15.06 -7.03 -1.31
CA ALA A 126 13.81 -7.03 -2.06
C ALA A 126 12.82 -8.05 -1.50
N PRO A 127 11.49 -7.88 -1.73
CA PRO A 127 10.50 -8.87 -1.34
C PRO A 127 10.86 -10.26 -1.89
N LEU A 128 11.11 -11.21 -0.98
CA LEU A 128 11.44 -12.59 -1.37
C LEU A 128 10.15 -13.33 -1.75
N PHE A 129 10.21 -14.20 -2.75
CA PHE A 129 9.10 -15.10 -3.06
C PHE A 129 8.98 -16.23 -2.02
N PRO A 130 7.77 -16.64 -1.59
CA PRO A 130 6.46 -16.03 -1.85
C PRO A 130 6.25 -14.77 -0.99
N SER A 131 5.58 -13.72 -1.47
CA SER A 131 5.16 -12.54 -0.67
C SER A 131 3.92 -11.88 -1.27
N PHE A 132 3.11 -11.16 -0.48
CA PHE A 132 1.98 -10.38 -1.01
C PHE A 132 2.41 -9.49 -2.20
N ALA A 133 3.58 -8.86 -2.13
CA ALA A 133 4.10 -8.01 -3.22
C ALA A 133 4.39 -8.84 -4.48
N ALA A 134 5.08 -9.97 -4.34
CA ALA A 134 5.40 -10.83 -5.48
C ALA A 134 4.16 -11.54 -6.06
N GLU A 135 3.17 -11.87 -5.23
CA GLU A 135 1.90 -12.43 -5.68
C GLU A 135 1.13 -11.44 -6.56
N ARG A 136 1.12 -10.14 -6.25
CA ARG A 136 0.47 -9.13 -7.11
C ARG A 136 1.09 -9.06 -8.50
N HIS A 137 2.39 -9.29 -8.63
CA HIS A 137 3.04 -9.41 -9.94
C HIS A 137 2.55 -10.66 -10.69
N LEU A 138 2.44 -11.81 -10.00
CA LEU A 138 1.92 -13.04 -10.61
C LEU A 138 0.44 -12.91 -10.98
N ASP A 139 -0.33 -12.12 -10.25
CA ASP A 139 -1.73 -11.83 -10.56
C ASP A 139 -1.89 -11.02 -11.86
N LEU A 140 -0.82 -10.50 -12.47
CA LEU A 140 -0.90 -9.73 -13.73
C LEU A 140 -1.14 -10.60 -14.96
N VAL A 141 -1.14 -11.94 -14.84
CA VAL A 141 -1.48 -12.84 -15.96
C VAL A 141 -2.80 -12.36 -16.60
N PRO A 142 -2.80 -12.01 -17.91
CA PRO A 142 -3.98 -11.54 -18.60
C PRO A 142 -5.09 -12.58 -18.68
N GLY A 143 -6.32 -12.12 -18.88
CA GLY A 143 -7.48 -12.97 -19.15
C GLY A 143 -8.51 -13.03 -18.04
N LYS A 144 -8.40 -12.16 -17.01
CA LYS A 144 -9.48 -11.99 -16.03
C LYS A 144 -10.62 -11.21 -16.67
N SER A 145 -11.85 -11.62 -16.40
CA SER A 145 -13.02 -10.81 -16.77
C SER A 145 -13.05 -9.50 -15.96
N PRO A 146 -13.81 -8.48 -16.39
CA PRO A 146 -14.08 -7.29 -15.58
C PRO A 146 -14.60 -7.63 -14.19
N GLU A 147 -15.52 -8.59 -14.06
CA GLU A 147 -16.08 -9.02 -12.78
C GLU A 147 -15.03 -9.68 -11.87
N GLU A 148 -14.20 -10.56 -12.43
CA GLU A 148 -13.10 -11.19 -11.70
C GLU A 148 -12.07 -10.16 -11.23
N THR A 149 -11.76 -9.19 -12.09
CA THR A 149 -10.83 -8.09 -11.80
C THR A 149 -11.39 -7.17 -10.71
N ARG A 150 -12.68 -6.85 -10.77
CA ARG A 150 -13.39 -6.08 -9.73
C ARG A 150 -13.36 -6.82 -8.39
N ALA A 151 -13.67 -8.11 -8.38
CA ALA A 151 -13.64 -8.92 -7.17
C ALA A 151 -12.23 -9.00 -6.56
N LEU A 152 -11.19 -9.05 -7.41
CA LEU A 152 -9.81 -8.94 -6.99
C LEU A 152 -9.55 -7.58 -6.31
N PHE A 153 -9.90 -6.46 -6.97
CA PHE A 153 -9.67 -5.13 -6.42
C PHE A 153 -10.32 -4.88 -5.07
N VAL A 154 -11.54 -5.39 -4.84
CA VAL A 154 -12.19 -5.28 -3.53
C VAL A 154 -11.33 -5.93 -2.44
N ARG A 155 -10.81 -7.15 -2.69
CA ARG A 155 -9.93 -7.82 -1.72
C ARG A 155 -8.60 -7.08 -1.55
N LEU A 156 -8.07 -6.50 -2.62
CA LEU A 156 -6.82 -5.75 -2.58
C LEU A 156 -6.95 -4.43 -1.82
N LEU A 157 -8.11 -3.79 -1.82
CA LEU A 157 -8.36 -2.61 -0.98
C LEU A 157 -8.32 -2.95 0.51
N ASP A 158 -8.90 -4.10 0.91
CA ASP A 158 -8.81 -4.59 2.28
C ASP A 158 -7.35 -4.95 2.66
N GLU A 159 -6.62 -5.59 1.74
CA GLU A 159 -5.19 -5.90 1.90
C GLU A 159 -4.35 -4.61 2.02
N ALA A 160 -4.69 -3.56 1.27
CA ALA A 160 -4.02 -2.25 1.35
C ALA A 160 -4.09 -1.69 2.76
N ASP A 161 -5.28 -1.72 3.36
CA ASP A 161 -5.49 -1.22 4.71
C ASP A 161 -4.74 -2.09 5.74
N GLU A 162 -4.68 -3.43 5.57
CA GLU A 162 -3.88 -4.31 6.44
C GLU A 162 -2.37 -4.04 6.32
N ILE A 163 -1.85 -3.82 5.11
CA ILE A 163 -0.45 -3.46 4.88
C ILE A 163 -0.11 -2.14 5.56
N LEU A 164 -0.98 -1.13 5.45
CA LEU A 164 -0.80 0.16 6.08
C LEU A 164 -0.76 0.05 7.61
N ASP A 165 -1.68 -0.73 8.18
CA ASP A 165 -1.75 -0.94 9.64
C ASP A 165 -0.49 -1.62 10.18
N GLU A 166 0.03 -2.64 9.47
CA GLU A 166 1.27 -3.32 9.87
C GLU A 166 2.51 -2.44 9.70
N ILE A 167 2.60 -1.65 8.62
CA ILE A 167 3.67 -0.67 8.41
C ILE A 167 3.64 0.42 9.49
N ALA A 168 2.47 0.97 9.81
CA ALA A 168 2.34 1.97 10.85
C ALA A 168 2.65 1.38 12.24
N GLY A 169 2.15 0.17 12.53
CA GLY A 169 2.50 -0.55 13.75
C GLY A 169 4.01 -0.74 13.89
N ARG A 170 4.72 -1.01 12.79
CA ARG A 170 6.19 -1.02 12.78
C ARG A 170 6.76 0.37 13.06
N ALA A 171 6.32 1.40 12.33
CA ALA A 171 6.82 2.76 12.46
C ALA A 171 6.74 3.28 13.91
N LEU A 172 5.60 3.06 14.57
CA LEU A 172 5.39 3.45 15.97
C LEU A 172 6.34 2.74 16.95
N ARG A 173 6.87 1.56 16.60
CA ARG A 173 7.83 0.82 17.42
C ARG A 173 9.29 1.24 17.20
N THR A 174 9.59 1.99 16.13
CA THR A 174 10.96 2.35 15.77
C THR A 174 11.33 3.80 16.10
N VAL A 175 10.34 4.66 16.34
CA VAL A 175 10.52 6.05 16.79
C VAL A 175 10.56 6.17 18.32
N ALA A 176 10.91 7.35 18.83
CA ALA A 176 10.89 7.63 20.27
C ALA A 176 9.46 7.52 20.85
N PRO A 177 9.27 7.10 22.12
CA PRO A 177 7.93 6.91 22.70
C PRO A 177 7.01 8.14 22.62
N SER A 178 7.56 9.34 22.79
CA SER A 178 6.81 10.60 22.66
C SER A 178 6.32 10.83 21.24
N ASP A 179 7.17 10.54 20.24
CA ASP A 179 6.79 10.64 18.83
C ASP A 179 5.81 9.54 18.43
N ALA A 180 5.97 8.32 18.94
CA ALA A 180 5.02 7.25 18.71
C ALA A 180 3.62 7.62 19.21
N ALA A 181 3.50 8.19 20.41
CA ALA A 181 2.21 8.63 20.93
C ALA A 181 1.57 9.74 20.08
N ARG A 182 2.37 10.72 19.65
CA ARG A 182 1.94 11.83 18.79
C ARG A 182 1.51 11.35 17.40
N LEU A 183 2.33 10.53 16.74
CA LEU A 183 2.04 9.96 15.42
C LEU A 183 0.80 9.08 15.45
N ARG A 184 0.68 8.20 16.46
CA ARG A 184 -0.50 7.36 16.62
C ARG A 184 -1.78 8.19 16.70
N ALA A 185 -1.81 9.20 17.57
CA ALA A 185 -2.97 10.06 17.72
C ALA A 185 -3.34 10.72 16.38
N ALA A 186 -2.36 11.38 15.74
CA ALA A 186 -2.57 12.03 14.45
C ALA A 186 -3.06 11.06 13.37
N TRP A 187 -2.44 9.88 13.22
CA TRP A 187 -2.79 8.93 12.17
C TRP A 187 -4.15 8.27 12.37
N VAL A 188 -4.58 8.04 13.62
CA VAL A 188 -5.90 7.51 13.92
C VAL A 188 -6.97 8.59 13.73
N ASP A 189 -6.74 9.80 14.25
CA ASP A 189 -7.69 10.92 14.14
C ASP A 189 -7.93 11.33 12.67
N GLU A 190 -6.89 11.24 11.84
CA GLU A 190 -6.97 11.52 10.40
C GLU A 190 -7.43 10.31 9.57
N GLY A 191 -7.69 9.15 10.19
CA GLY A 191 -8.12 7.94 9.50
C GLY A 191 -7.10 7.36 8.50
N LEU A 192 -5.80 7.59 8.76
CA LEU A 192 -4.72 7.02 7.93
C LEU A 192 -4.56 5.51 8.17
N VAL A 193 -4.83 5.06 9.40
CA VAL A 193 -4.65 3.67 9.84
C VAL A 193 -5.70 3.26 10.86
N ARG A 194 -5.92 1.96 10.99
CA ARG A 194 -6.78 1.36 12.01
C ARG A 194 -5.90 0.88 13.17
N PRO A 195 -6.32 1.10 14.42
CA PRO A 195 -5.63 0.52 15.57
C PRO A 195 -5.56 -1.01 15.50
N ALA A 196 -4.45 -1.59 15.96
CA ALA A 196 -4.31 -3.05 16.00
C ALA A 196 -5.40 -3.71 16.86
N THR A 197 -5.99 -4.78 16.32
CA THR A 197 -7.03 -5.54 17.01
C THR A 197 -6.49 -6.33 18.20
N SER A 198 -7.34 -6.63 19.18
CA SER A 198 -6.97 -7.45 20.36
C SER A 198 -6.43 -8.82 19.96
N SER A 199 -6.98 -9.44 18.91
CA SER A 199 -6.49 -10.72 18.39
C SER A 199 -5.08 -10.58 17.81
N ARG A 200 -4.79 -9.53 17.04
CA ARG A 200 -3.45 -9.25 16.52
C ARG A 200 -2.44 -8.97 17.61
N LEU A 201 -2.83 -8.22 18.65
CA LEU A 201 -1.99 -7.95 19.83
C LEU A 201 -1.69 -9.21 20.65
N ALA A 202 -2.64 -10.15 20.76
CA ALA A 202 -2.43 -11.41 21.46
C ALA A 202 -1.31 -12.26 20.83
N VAL A 203 -1.16 -12.21 19.50
CA VAL A 203 -0.10 -12.92 18.77
C VAL A 203 1.31 -12.46 19.19
N GLU A 204 1.49 -11.19 19.61
CA GLU A 204 2.79 -10.70 20.08
C GLU A 204 3.28 -11.35 21.38
N LYS A 205 2.34 -11.85 22.19
CA LYS A 205 2.67 -12.59 23.42
C LYS A 205 3.19 -13.99 23.13
N MET A 206 2.91 -14.53 21.95
CA MET A 206 3.37 -15.85 21.53
C MET A 206 4.87 -15.84 21.19
N ARG A 207 5.49 -17.03 21.12
CA ARG A 207 6.91 -17.22 20.83
C ARG A 207 7.14 -18.27 19.75
N GLY A 208 8.30 -18.20 19.09
CA GLY A 208 8.78 -19.21 18.15
C GLY A 208 7.81 -19.52 17.00
N GLY A 209 7.69 -20.81 16.68
CA GLY A 209 6.84 -21.29 15.58
C GLY A 209 5.34 -21.04 15.78
N ALA A 210 4.86 -21.00 17.03
CA ALA A 210 3.46 -20.73 17.33
C ALA A 210 3.06 -19.31 16.90
N ARG A 211 3.89 -18.31 17.21
CA ARG A 211 3.68 -16.92 16.76
C ARG A 211 3.63 -16.84 15.23
N ARG A 212 4.60 -17.45 14.54
CA ARG A 212 4.66 -17.39 13.07
C ARG A 212 3.42 -17.96 12.39
N LYS A 213 2.85 -19.04 12.95
CA LYS A 213 1.61 -19.66 12.46
C LYS A 213 0.37 -18.80 12.74
N ALA A 214 0.37 -18.05 13.84
CA ALA A 214 -0.75 -17.20 14.23
C ALA A 214 -0.74 -15.80 13.58
N LEU A 215 0.38 -15.35 13.01
CA LEU A 215 0.43 -14.12 12.21
C LEU A 215 -0.39 -14.27 10.92
N GLY A 216 -1.13 -13.22 10.56
CA GLY A 216 -1.75 -13.06 9.25
C GLY A 216 -0.72 -13.03 8.12
N GLY A 217 -1.17 -13.24 6.89
CA GLY A 217 -0.31 -13.29 5.70
C GLY A 217 0.51 -12.01 5.53
N VAL A 218 -0.17 -10.86 5.55
CA VAL A 218 0.46 -9.54 5.44
C VAL A 218 1.46 -9.30 6.56
N ALA A 219 1.05 -9.47 7.82
CA ALA A 219 1.93 -9.25 8.98
C ALA A 219 3.21 -10.10 8.90
N ARG A 220 3.08 -11.37 8.51
CA ARG A 220 4.21 -12.29 8.34
C ARG A 220 5.16 -11.83 7.23
N ASP A 221 4.62 -11.33 6.13
CA ASP A 221 5.40 -10.86 5.00
C ASP A 221 6.08 -9.52 5.27
N VAL A 222 5.41 -8.58 5.93
CA VAL A 222 6.03 -7.33 6.41
C VAL A 222 7.23 -7.65 7.29
N GLU A 223 7.12 -8.58 8.24
CA GLU A 223 8.26 -9.00 9.07
C GLU A 223 9.37 -9.68 8.26
N ARG A 224 9.03 -10.47 7.24
CA ARG A 224 10.02 -11.17 6.43
C ARG A 224 10.78 -10.22 5.51
N ILE A 225 10.09 -9.24 4.93
CA ILE A 225 10.67 -8.28 3.99
C ILE A 225 11.45 -7.19 4.73
N LEU A 226 10.80 -6.51 5.68
CA LEU A 226 11.41 -5.40 6.43
C LEU A 226 12.27 -5.88 7.61
N GLY A 227 12.27 -7.18 7.89
CA GLY A 227 12.96 -7.79 9.02
C GLY A 227 12.15 -7.71 10.30
N ARG A 228 12.42 -8.64 11.22
CA ARG A 228 11.82 -8.61 12.55
C ARG A 228 12.45 -7.49 13.37
N LEU A 229 11.63 -6.75 14.11
CA LEU A 229 12.11 -5.78 15.08
C LEU A 229 12.73 -6.48 16.29
N ASP A 230 13.82 -5.92 16.81
CA ASP A 230 14.56 -6.44 17.97
C ASP A 230 13.69 -6.50 19.24
N ALA A 231 14.16 -7.28 20.23
CA ALA A 231 13.48 -7.41 21.52
C ALA A 231 13.37 -6.07 22.28
N ASP A 232 14.31 -5.15 22.04
CA ASP A 232 14.36 -3.82 22.66
C ASP A 232 13.40 -2.80 22.02
N ALA A 233 12.82 -3.14 20.86
CA ALA A 233 11.78 -2.30 20.25
C ALA A 233 10.50 -2.37 21.08
N SER A 234 9.83 -1.22 21.26
CA SER A 234 8.55 -1.11 21.99
C SER A 234 7.57 -2.19 21.54
N SER A 235 6.78 -2.76 22.46
CA SER A 235 5.80 -3.78 22.06
C SER A 235 4.73 -3.15 21.16
N LEU A 236 4.14 -3.94 20.25
CA LEU A 236 3.05 -3.47 19.39
C LEU A 236 1.86 -2.96 20.23
N ALA A 237 1.59 -3.60 21.37
CA ALA A 237 0.55 -3.16 22.30
C ALA A 237 0.85 -1.77 22.86
N THR A 238 2.08 -1.54 23.33
CA THR A 238 2.53 -0.23 23.83
C THR A 238 2.48 0.84 22.73
N ALA A 239 2.93 0.50 21.52
CA ALA A 239 2.91 1.39 20.36
C ALA A 239 1.48 1.87 20.06
N TRP A 240 0.50 0.95 20.07
CA TRP A 240 -0.92 1.27 19.89
C TRP A 240 -1.62 1.80 21.15
N GLY A 241 -0.90 1.99 22.26
CA GLY A 241 -1.47 2.53 23.50
C GLY A 241 -2.37 1.56 24.25
N ALA A 242 -2.32 0.26 23.96
CA ALA A 242 -2.97 -0.74 24.77
C ALA A 242 -2.30 -0.80 26.15
N PRO A 243 -3.06 -0.91 27.25
CA PRO A 243 -2.50 -0.98 28.59
C PRO A 243 -1.49 -2.12 28.69
N ALA A 244 -0.34 -1.86 29.32
CA ALA A 244 0.72 -2.82 29.52
C ALA A 244 0.29 -3.89 30.56
N GLY A 245 -0.58 -4.81 30.14
CA GLY A 245 -0.95 -6.02 30.88
C GLY A 245 -1.90 -5.80 32.06
N GLY A 246 -3.14 -6.25 31.90
CA GLY A 246 -3.83 -6.89 33.01
C GLY A 246 -3.20 -8.26 33.23
N GLN A 247 -2.61 -8.48 34.39
CA GLN A 247 -2.40 -9.83 34.92
C GLN A 247 -3.80 -10.44 35.11
N ALA A 248 -4.04 -11.59 34.48
CA ALA A 248 -5.12 -12.48 34.87
C ALA A 248 -4.61 -13.35 36.03
#